data_AF-A0A520KUZ4-F1
#
_entry.id   AF-A0A520KUZ4-F1
#
_cell.length_a   1.000
_cell.length_b   1.000
_cell.length_c   1.000
_cell.angle_alpha   90.00
_cell.angle_beta   90.00
_cell.angle_gamma   90.00
#
_symmetry.space_group_name_H-M   'P 1'
#
loop_
_entity.id
_entity.type
_entity.pdbx_description
1 polymer ?
#
loop_
_entity_poly.entity_id
_entity_poly.type
_entity_poly.pdbx_seq_one_letter_code
_entity_poly.pdbx_strand_id
1 'polypeptide(L)'
;MIICGQSLGAFILVAIGVYLVTHNMIVALILASLAPASAPAGTMAALHDCRARGPLSTTTTAVVGLDDATSILIFAVTLALVEVMLGGSPSASTMIVKPLMDVGGAIILGILIGVIFAYLAKIIRGRESMLILSLTSILICAGLAEFLDVSLILACMFLGATFINLAPSVGKTSFEIIEDILPPIYIIFFIVAGMQLRPDLLIVMGAIGIIYIICRMTGKMGGAYIGSIVGRAEPVIQKYLGFTILSQAGVAIGLACMVAGELSAYGDVGVKLGSMAITITTATSVVFEIIGPMGVRYAVGRAGECG
;
A
#
# COMPACT_ATOMS: atom_id res chain seq x y z
N MET A 1 -12.39 10.89 3.48
CA MET A 1 -12.75 10.50 4.86
C MET A 1 -12.31 9.09 5.20
N ILE A 2 -12.69 8.07 4.42
CA ILE A 2 -12.29 6.67 4.65
C ILE A 2 -10.77 6.51 4.76
N ILE A 3 -10.00 6.97 3.76
CA ILE A 3 -8.53 6.83 3.73
C ILE A 3 -7.91 7.46 4.98
N CYS A 4 -8.25 8.72 5.29
CA CYS A 4 -7.77 9.37 6.51
C CYS A 4 -8.16 8.60 7.78
N GLY A 5 -9.39 8.09 7.84
CA GLY A 5 -9.90 7.32 8.98
C GLY A 5 -9.11 6.03 9.20
N GLN A 6 -8.93 5.21 8.17
CA GLN A 6 -8.16 3.95 8.29
C GLN A 6 -6.68 4.21 8.63
N SER A 7 -6.07 5.22 8.01
CA SER A 7 -4.64 5.50 8.18
C SER A 7 -4.36 6.05 9.57
N LEU A 8 -5.14 7.03 10.03
CA LEU A 8 -5.02 7.57 11.39
C LEU A 8 -5.45 6.56 12.45
N GLY A 9 -6.50 5.78 12.20
CA GLY A 9 -6.95 4.72 13.11
C GLY A 9 -5.88 3.67 13.36
N ALA A 10 -5.23 3.19 12.29
CA ALA A 10 -4.09 2.27 12.39
C ALA A 10 -2.92 2.90 13.14
N PHE A 11 -2.52 4.12 12.76
CA PHE A 11 -1.43 4.84 13.41
C PHE A 11 -1.65 4.99 14.92
N ILE A 12 -2.80 5.53 15.32
CA ILE A 12 -3.09 5.84 16.73
C ILE A 12 -3.16 4.56 17.56
N LEU A 13 -3.88 3.53 17.09
CA LEU A 13 -4.00 2.30 17.88
C LEU A 13 -2.69 1.54 17.97
N VAL A 14 -1.87 1.51 16.92
CA VAL A 14 -0.55 0.87 16.98
C VAL A 14 0.39 1.68 17.88
N ALA A 15 0.39 3.01 17.81
CA ALA A 15 1.20 3.85 18.69
C ALA A 15 0.85 3.59 20.17
N ILE A 16 -0.43 3.60 20.52
CA ILE A 16 -0.88 3.33 21.89
C ILE A 16 -0.56 1.89 22.29
N GLY A 17 -0.93 0.90 21.48
CA GLY A 17 -0.75 -0.52 21.83
C GLY A 17 0.72 -0.91 22.02
N VAL A 18 1.59 -0.50 21.09
CA VAL A 18 3.02 -0.77 21.19
C VAL A 18 3.65 0.00 22.36
N TYR A 19 3.24 1.25 22.60
CA TYR A 19 3.75 2.02 23.74
C TYR A 19 3.38 1.36 25.07
N LEU A 20 2.14 0.88 25.24
CA LEU A 20 1.71 0.20 26.47
C LEU A 20 2.50 -1.07 26.76
N VAL A 21 2.95 -1.79 25.73
CA VAL A 21 3.75 -3.01 25.89
C VAL A 21 5.23 -2.70 26.12
N THR A 22 5.80 -1.79 25.33
CA THR A 22 7.24 -1.55 25.28
C THR A 22 7.72 -0.42 26.18
N HIS A 23 6.82 0.48 26.59
CA HIS A 23 7.12 1.75 27.26
C HIS A 23 8.12 2.63 26.50
N ASN A 24 8.31 2.36 25.20
CA ASN A 24 9.26 3.05 24.35
C ASN A 24 8.52 3.79 23.24
N MET A 25 8.47 5.12 23.36
CA MET A 25 7.78 5.98 22.41
C MET A 25 8.39 5.92 21.00
N ILE A 26 9.71 5.77 20.89
CA ILE A 26 10.40 5.68 19.58
C ILE A 26 9.96 4.41 18.84
N VAL A 27 9.98 3.26 19.53
CA VAL A 27 9.52 1.98 18.96
C VAL A 27 8.05 2.07 18.56
N ALA A 28 7.21 2.66 19.41
CA ALA A 28 5.79 2.84 19.14
C ALA A 28 5.53 3.71 17.89
N LEU A 29 6.22 4.84 17.77
CA LEU A 29 6.08 5.76 16.64
C LEU A 29 6.58 5.13 15.33
N ILE A 30 7.74 4.44 15.36
CA ILE A 30 8.26 3.73 14.18
C ILE A 30 7.23 2.73 13.68
N LEU A 31 6.76 1.82 14.54
CA LEU A 31 5.79 0.80 14.10
C LEU A 31 4.44 1.42 13.71
N ALA A 32 3.96 2.44 14.44
CA ALA A 32 2.74 3.16 14.10
C ALA A 32 2.80 3.79 12.71
N SER A 33 3.96 4.33 12.32
CA SER A 33 4.18 4.97 11.03
C SER A 33 4.10 4.00 9.84
N LEU A 34 4.37 2.71 10.08
CA LEU A 34 4.35 1.64 9.08
C LEU A 34 2.95 0.99 8.95
N ALA A 35 2.11 1.12 9.98
CA ALA A 35 0.81 0.47 10.07
C ALA A 35 -0.23 0.89 9.00
N PRO A 36 -0.30 2.16 8.55
CA PRO A 36 -1.29 2.60 7.55
C PRO A 36 -1.17 1.88 6.20
N ALA A 37 0.06 1.55 5.79
CA ALA A 37 0.37 1.02 4.48
C ALA A 37 -0.41 -0.27 4.16
N SER A 38 -0.91 -0.35 2.93
CA SER A 38 -1.63 -1.50 2.38
C SER A 38 -0.85 -2.15 1.25
N ALA A 39 -1.35 -3.28 0.75
CA ALA A 39 -0.86 -3.89 -0.47
C ALA A 39 -1.99 -4.06 -1.50
N PRO A 40 -1.90 -3.43 -2.68
CA PRO A 40 -2.88 -3.63 -3.75
C PRO A 40 -2.80 -5.03 -4.35
N ALA A 41 -1.62 -5.65 -4.44
CA ALA A 41 -1.43 -6.91 -5.16
C ALA A 41 -2.36 -8.04 -4.66
N GLY A 42 -2.29 -8.40 -3.38
CA GLY A 42 -3.12 -9.47 -2.82
C GLY A 42 -4.62 -9.12 -2.80
N THR A 43 -4.96 -7.86 -2.53
CA THR A 43 -6.36 -7.40 -2.55
C THR A 43 -6.96 -7.45 -3.95
N MET A 44 -6.24 -6.95 -4.96
CA MET A 44 -6.69 -6.94 -6.35
C MET A 44 -6.77 -8.35 -6.93
N ALA A 45 -5.81 -9.24 -6.59
CA ALA A 45 -5.88 -10.63 -6.96
C ALA A 45 -7.15 -11.31 -6.42
N ALA A 46 -7.48 -11.09 -5.14
CA ALA A 46 -8.69 -11.65 -4.54
C ALA A 46 -9.99 -11.06 -5.14
N LEU A 47 -10.01 -9.76 -5.48
CA LEU A 47 -11.13 -9.16 -6.20
C LEU A 47 -11.31 -9.77 -7.59
N HIS A 48 -10.21 -9.93 -8.32
CA HIS A 48 -10.19 -10.51 -9.67
C HIS A 48 -10.63 -11.98 -9.66
N ASP A 49 -10.11 -12.79 -8.72
CA ASP A 49 -10.49 -14.20 -8.56
C ASP A 49 -11.98 -14.38 -8.23
N CYS A 50 -12.55 -13.43 -7.48
CA CYS A 50 -13.99 -13.35 -7.21
C CYS A 50 -14.81 -12.73 -8.34
N ARG A 51 -14.17 -12.26 -9.42
CA ARG A 51 -14.79 -11.47 -10.49
C ARG A 51 -15.64 -10.32 -9.93
N ALA A 52 -15.12 -9.72 -8.86
CA ALA A 52 -15.87 -8.81 -8.02
C ALA A 52 -16.29 -7.55 -8.78
N ARG A 53 -17.60 -7.25 -8.81
CA ARG A 53 -18.13 -6.03 -9.44
C ARG A 53 -19.21 -5.38 -8.59
N GLY A 54 -18.97 -4.14 -8.18
CA GLY A 54 -19.92 -3.32 -7.46
C GLY A 54 -19.29 -2.18 -6.65
N PRO A 55 -20.07 -1.51 -5.79
CA PRO A 55 -19.61 -0.37 -4.99
C PRO A 55 -18.44 -0.71 -4.04
N LEU A 56 -18.44 -1.88 -3.40
CA LEU A 56 -17.41 -2.29 -2.45
C LEU A 56 -16.08 -2.59 -3.15
N SER A 57 -16.10 -3.38 -4.22
CA SER A 57 -14.91 -3.69 -5.03
C SER A 57 -14.31 -2.42 -5.62
N THR A 58 -15.12 -1.54 -6.20
CA THR A 58 -14.68 -0.25 -6.75
C THR A 58 -14.05 0.64 -5.66
N THR A 59 -14.70 0.74 -4.50
CA THR A 59 -14.17 1.53 -3.38
C THR A 59 -12.89 0.93 -2.82
N THR A 60 -12.81 -0.39 -2.73
CA THR A 60 -11.60 -1.11 -2.27
C THR A 60 -10.41 -0.80 -3.16
N THR A 61 -10.57 -0.92 -4.49
CA THR A 61 -9.53 -0.58 -5.47
C THR A 61 -9.04 0.86 -5.31
N ALA A 62 -9.96 1.81 -5.12
CA ALA A 62 -9.60 3.20 -4.91
C ALA A 62 -8.87 3.44 -3.57
N VAL A 63 -9.33 2.81 -2.49
CA VAL A 63 -8.76 2.99 -1.15
C VAL A 63 -7.36 2.40 -1.06
N VAL A 64 -7.17 1.14 -1.47
CA VAL A 64 -5.86 0.46 -1.40
C VAL A 64 -4.83 1.07 -2.36
N GLY A 65 -5.30 1.78 -3.39
CA GLY A 65 -4.40 2.47 -4.29
C GLY A 65 -3.98 3.87 -3.84
N LEU A 66 -4.87 4.59 -3.17
CA LEU A 66 -4.61 5.97 -2.73
C LEU A 66 -4.05 6.06 -1.31
N ASP A 67 -4.12 5.00 -0.51
CA ASP A 67 -3.68 5.04 0.88
C ASP A 67 -2.16 5.02 1.05
N ASP A 68 -1.40 4.51 0.08
CA ASP A 68 0.07 4.60 0.03
C ASP A 68 0.56 6.04 0.18
N ALA A 69 -0.04 6.99 -0.54
CA ALA A 69 0.32 8.40 -0.43
C ALA A 69 0.11 8.93 1.01
N THR A 70 -0.99 8.54 1.66
CA THR A 70 -1.23 8.94 3.06
C THR A 70 -0.28 8.26 4.03
N SER A 71 0.12 7.03 3.74
CA SER A 71 1.06 6.26 4.54
C SER A 71 2.45 6.87 4.49
N ILE A 72 2.93 7.27 3.31
CA ILE A 72 4.21 7.97 3.12
C ILE A 72 4.23 9.30 3.86
N LEU A 73 3.14 10.07 3.83
CA LEU A 73 3.05 11.35 4.54
C LEU A 73 3.10 11.16 6.07
N ILE A 74 2.31 10.22 6.61
CA ILE A 74 2.34 9.89 8.04
C ILE A 74 3.73 9.39 8.44
N PHE A 75 4.34 8.55 7.60
CA PHE A 75 5.69 8.04 7.79
C PHE A 75 6.72 9.16 7.90
N ALA A 76 6.76 10.06 6.93
CA ALA A 76 7.76 11.12 6.89
C ALA A 76 7.70 12.05 8.10
N VAL A 77 6.50 12.46 8.51
CA VAL A 77 6.30 13.28 9.71
C VAL A 77 6.76 12.53 10.96
N THR A 78 6.43 11.24 11.05
CA THR A 78 6.76 10.43 12.23
C THR A 78 8.25 10.12 12.32
N LEU A 79 8.90 9.78 11.21
CA LEU A 79 10.33 9.53 11.16
C LEU A 79 11.11 10.77 11.60
N ALA A 80 10.70 11.95 11.14
CA ALA A 80 11.32 13.19 11.56
C ALA A 80 11.18 13.46 13.07
N LEU A 81 10.02 13.16 13.66
CA LEU A 81 9.84 13.23 15.11
C LEU A 81 10.78 12.26 15.84
N VAL A 82 10.91 11.03 15.33
CA VAL A 82 11.84 10.02 15.87
C VAL A 82 13.29 10.49 15.80
N GLU A 83 13.71 11.10 14.70
CA GLU A 83 15.06 11.66 14.55
C GLU A 83 15.34 12.75 15.58
N VAL A 84 14.40 13.69 15.81
CA VAL A 84 14.52 14.70 16.88
C VAL A 84 14.67 14.03 18.25
N MET A 85 13.89 12.98 18.52
CA MET A 85 13.96 12.25 19.79
C MET A 85 15.28 11.51 20.00
N LEU A 86 15.97 11.14 18.90
CA LEU A 86 17.30 10.54 18.93
C LEU A 86 18.44 11.59 19.00
N GLY A 87 18.09 12.87 19.17
CA GLY A 87 19.06 13.97 19.24
C GLY A 87 19.50 14.51 17.88
N GLY A 88 18.82 14.11 16.81
CA GLY A 88 19.02 14.63 15.46
C GLY A 88 18.45 16.04 15.29
N SER A 89 18.88 16.70 14.22
CA SER A 89 18.27 17.93 13.71
C SER A 89 17.83 17.66 12.28
N PRO A 90 16.64 17.05 12.08
CA PRO A 90 16.17 16.73 10.74
C PRO A 90 16.08 18.02 9.92
N SER A 91 16.63 17.97 8.71
CA SER A 91 16.54 19.09 7.79
C SER A 91 15.10 19.28 7.29
N ALA A 92 14.62 20.51 7.14
CA ALA A 92 13.28 20.76 6.57
C ALA A 92 13.11 20.13 5.17
N SER A 93 14.21 19.97 4.42
CA SER A 93 14.27 19.25 3.14
C SER A 93 13.94 17.77 3.25
N THR A 94 14.42 17.06 4.28
CA THR A 94 14.16 15.62 4.44
C THR A 94 12.75 15.35 4.98
N MET A 95 12.19 16.27 5.77
CA MET A 95 10.88 16.09 6.42
C MET A 95 9.68 16.34 5.51
N ILE A 96 9.77 17.34 4.63
CA ILE A 96 8.63 17.86 3.88
C ILE A 96 8.88 17.72 2.38
N VAL A 97 10.04 18.17 1.90
CA VAL A 97 10.30 18.26 0.46
C VAL A 97 10.42 16.88 -0.17
N LYS A 98 11.19 15.96 0.43
CA LYS A 98 11.40 14.61 -0.13
C LYS A 98 10.09 13.80 -0.28
N PRO A 99 9.21 13.68 0.74
CA PRO A 99 7.92 12.99 0.60
C PRO A 99 6.96 13.66 -0.40
N LEU A 100 6.96 14.99 -0.46
CA LEU A 100 6.16 15.74 -1.45
C LEU A 100 6.68 15.53 -2.87
N MET A 101 8.01 15.45 -3.04
CA MET A 101 8.63 15.12 -4.33
C MET A 101 8.36 13.67 -4.73
N ASP A 102 8.40 12.73 -3.79
CA ASP A 102 8.08 11.33 -4.03
C ASP A 102 6.64 11.17 -4.52
N VAL A 103 5.66 11.65 -3.75
CA VAL A 103 4.23 11.57 -4.10
C VAL A 103 3.92 12.42 -5.34
N GLY A 104 4.35 13.68 -5.36
CA GLY A 104 4.06 14.61 -6.45
C GLY A 104 4.75 14.22 -7.75
N GLY A 105 6.00 13.77 -7.67
CA GLY A 105 6.78 13.29 -8.81
C GLY A 105 6.19 12.02 -9.40
N ALA A 106 5.76 11.06 -8.58
CA ALA A 106 5.05 9.86 -9.05
C ALA A 106 3.74 10.21 -9.77
N ILE A 107 2.94 11.13 -9.22
CA ILE A 107 1.69 11.60 -9.86
C ILE A 107 1.97 12.23 -11.23
N ILE A 108 2.92 13.17 -11.28
CA ILE A 108 3.28 13.87 -12.52
C ILE A 108 3.80 12.88 -13.57
N LEU A 109 4.72 11.99 -13.18
CA LEU A 109 5.29 10.98 -14.06
C LEU A 109 4.21 10.06 -14.63
N GLY A 110 3.34 9.55 -13.76
CA GLY A 110 2.22 8.70 -14.16
C GLY A 110 1.29 9.39 -15.15
N ILE A 111 0.91 10.64 -14.89
CA ILE A 111 0.08 11.44 -15.81
C ILE A 111 0.78 11.62 -17.17
N LEU A 112 2.06 12.01 -17.18
CA LEU A 112 2.81 12.24 -18.42
C LEU A 112 2.86 10.98 -19.29
N ILE A 113 3.23 9.84 -18.71
CA ILE A 113 3.32 8.57 -19.43
C ILE A 113 1.92 8.10 -19.84
N GLY A 114 0.90 8.27 -18.98
CA GLY A 114 -0.49 7.93 -19.29
C GLY A 114 -1.05 8.73 -20.47
N VAL A 115 -0.72 10.02 -20.59
CA VAL A 115 -1.08 10.86 -21.75
C VAL A 115 -0.41 10.34 -23.02
N ILE A 116 0.90 10.06 -22.97
CA ILE A 116 1.64 9.52 -24.12
C ILE A 116 1.04 8.18 -24.55
N PHE A 117 0.79 7.29 -23.59
CA PHE A 117 0.19 5.99 -23.83
C PHE A 117 -1.21 6.13 -24.47
N ALA A 118 -2.06 7.03 -23.95
CA ALA A 118 -3.38 7.29 -24.52
C ALA A 118 -3.34 7.79 -25.96
N TYR A 119 -2.35 8.60 -26.31
CA TYR A 119 -2.17 9.08 -27.68
C TYR A 119 -1.73 7.95 -28.62
N LEU A 120 -0.72 7.17 -28.22
CA LEU A 120 -0.21 6.04 -29.02
C LEU A 120 -1.27 4.94 -29.20
N ALA A 121 -2.03 4.64 -28.14
CA ALA A 121 -3.08 3.62 -28.14
C ALA A 121 -4.20 3.91 -29.16
N LYS A 122 -4.49 5.19 -29.45
CA LYS A 122 -5.49 5.57 -30.45
C LYS A 122 -5.06 5.25 -31.88
N ILE A 123 -3.76 5.10 -32.12
CA ILE A 123 -3.17 4.87 -33.44
C ILE A 123 -2.96 3.36 -33.67
N ILE A 124 -2.53 2.64 -32.64
CA ILE A 124 -2.24 1.21 -32.72
C ILE A 124 -3.53 0.39 -32.81
N ARG A 125 -3.51 -0.63 -33.67
CA ARG A 125 -4.58 -1.61 -33.82
C ARG A 125 -4.04 -3.01 -33.60
N GLY A 126 -4.89 -3.90 -33.08
CA GLY A 126 -4.55 -5.29 -32.83
C GLY A 126 -4.24 -5.58 -31.38
N ARG A 127 -4.67 -6.77 -30.92
CA ARG A 127 -4.58 -7.22 -29.54
C ARG A 127 -3.13 -7.34 -29.05
N GLU A 128 -2.27 -7.96 -29.85
CA GLU A 128 -0.84 -8.16 -29.52
C GLU A 128 -0.10 -6.83 -29.42
N SER A 129 -0.29 -5.94 -30.40
CA SER A 129 0.32 -4.60 -30.39
C SER A 129 -0.13 -3.78 -29.18
N MET A 130 -1.40 -3.92 -28.78
CA MET A 130 -1.94 -3.25 -27.60
C MET A 130 -1.33 -3.81 -26.31
N LEU A 131 -1.16 -5.13 -26.21
CA LEU A 131 -0.48 -5.77 -25.08
C LEU A 131 0.96 -5.26 -24.95
N ILE A 132 1.70 -5.26 -26.05
CA ILE A 132 3.09 -4.76 -26.09
C ILE A 132 3.15 -3.31 -25.64
N LEU A 133 2.30 -2.44 -26.21
CA LEU A 133 2.27 -1.02 -25.85
C LEU A 133 1.95 -0.82 -24.36
N SER A 134 1.02 -1.60 -23.82
CA SER A 134 0.63 -1.55 -22.41
C SER A 134 1.79 -1.94 -21.50
N LEU A 135 2.43 -3.08 -21.77
CA LEU A 135 3.59 -3.55 -21.01
C LEU A 135 4.78 -2.60 -21.12
N THR A 136 5.07 -2.07 -22.31
CA THR A 136 6.13 -1.07 -22.51
C THR A 136 5.84 0.19 -21.70
N SER A 137 4.61 0.69 -21.71
CA SER A 137 4.25 1.89 -20.94
C SER A 137 4.39 1.66 -19.43
N ILE A 138 3.97 0.50 -18.93
CA ILE A 138 4.12 0.12 -17.52
C ILE A 138 5.61 0.00 -17.14
N LEU A 139 6.43 -0.69 -17.95
CA LEU A 139 7.85 -0.89 -17.66
C LEU A 139 8.66 0.41 -17.75
N ILE A 140 8.34 1.29 -18.70
CA ILE A 140 8.95 2.63 -18.78
C ILE A 140 8.56 3.45 -17.55
N CYS A 141 7.29 3.41 -17.13
CA CYS A 141 6.83 4.12 -15.94
C CYS A 141 7.55 3.62 -14.68
N ALA A 142 7.61 2.30 -14.50
CA ALA A 142 8.31 1.69 -13.38
C ALA A 142 9.80 2.03 -13.37
N GLY A 143 10.49 1.89 -14.52
CA GLY A 143 11.92 2.19 -14.63
C GLY A 143 12.25 3.66 -14.40
N LEU A 144 11.41 4.58 -14.91
CA LEU A 144 11.58 6.02 -14.64
C LEU A 144 11.23 6.38 -13.20
N ALA A 145 10.25 5.72 -12.59
CA ALA A 145 9.91 5.96 -11.18
C ALA A 145 11.08 5.58 -10.27
N GLU A 146 11.67 4.41 -10.47
CA GLU A 146 12.88 3.97 -9.77
C GLU A 146 14.08 4.90 -10.04
N PHE A 147 14.28 5.32 -11.30
CA PHE A 147 15.37 6.23 -11.65
C PHE A 147 15.25 7.61 -10.99
N LEU A 148 14.02 8.11 -10.83
CA LEU A 148 13.72 9.40 -10.23
C LEU A 148 13.55 9.33 -8.71
N ASP A 149 13.67 8.15 -8.10
CA ASP A 149 13.43 7.90 -6.67
C ASP A 149 12.02 8.35 -6.23
N VAL A 150 11.01 8.00 -7.02
CA VAL A 150 9.59 8.26 -6.74
C VAL A 150 8.78 6.97 -6.70
N SER A 151 7.62 7.00 -6.05
CA SER A 151 6.80 5.83 -5.79
C SER A 151 6.29 5.17 -7.08
N LEU A 152 6.88 4.01 -7.39
CA LEU A 152 6.53 3.17 -8.54
C LEU A 152 5.04 2.80 -8.60
N ILE A 153 4.44 2.37 -7.48
CA ILE A 153 3.04 1.93 -7.43
C ILE A 153 2.12 3.11 -7.77
N LEU A 154 2.32 4.24 -7.10
CA LEU A 154 1.55 5.47 -7.34
C LEU A 154 1.71 5.97 -8.78
N ALA A 155 2.92 5.94 -9.35
CA ALA A 155 3.16 6.34 -10.73
C ALA A 155 2.41 5.44 -11.74
N CYS A 156 2.49 4.12 -11.58
CA CYS A 156 1.77 3.16 -12.42
C CYS A 156 0.24 3.31 -12.29
N MET A 157 -0.25 3.63 -11.09
CA MET A 157 -1.67 3.91 -10.88
C MET A 157 -2.13 5.17 -11.61
N PHE A 158 -1.40 6.27 -11.49
CA PHE A 158 -1.74 7.51 -12.19
C PHE A 158 -1.60 7.37 -13.71
N LEU A 159 -0.68 6.53 -14.20
CA LEU A 159 -0.64 6.11 -15.61
C LEU A 159 -1.95 5.45 -16.02
N GLY A 160 -2.37 4.39 -15.32
CA GLY A 160 -3.60 3.65 -15.63
C GLY A 160 -4.85 4.54 -15.54
N ALA A 161 -4.94 5.35 -14.48
CA ALA A 161 -6.03 6.30 -14.28
C ALA A 161 -6.08 7.36 -15.38
N THR A 162 -4.95 7.92 -15.78
CA THR A 162 -4.89 8.91 -16.85
C THR A 162 -5.28 8.27 -18.19
N PHE A 163 -4.75 7.10 -18.48
CA PHE A 163 -5.00 6.37 -19.71
C PHE A 163 -6.47 6.02 -19.90
N ILE A 164 -7.11 5.39 -18.90
CA ILE A 164 -8.52 4.97 -19.00
C ILE A 164 -9.47 6.16 -19.17
N ASN A 165 -9.14 7.32 -18.59
CA ASN A 165 -9.96 8.53 -18.70
C ASN A 165 -9.76 9.28 -20.03
N LEU A 166 -8.56 9.21 -20.65
CA LEU A 166 -8.27 9.90 -21.93
C LEU A 166 -8.63 9.09 -23.18
N ALA A 167 -8.72 7.76 -23.05
CA ALA A 167 -9.06 6.86 -24.15
C ALA A 167 -10.02 5.74 -23.70
N PRO A 168 -11.28 6.03 -23.32
CA PRO A 168 -12.16 5.04 -22.66
C PRO A 168 -12.43 3.78 -23.48
N SER A 169 -12.64 3.91 -24.80
CA SER A 169 -12.94 2.77 -25.67
C SER A 169 -11.75 1.81 -25.80
N VAL A 170 -10.57 2.34 -26.14
CA VAL A 170 -9.34 1.56 -26.29
C VAL A 170 -8.81 1.09 -24.93
N GLY A 171 -9.01 1.91 -23.89
CA GLY A 171 -8.61 1.60 -22.53
C GLY A 171 -9.33 0.39 -21.96
N LYS A 172 -10.62 0.20 -22.27
CA LYS A 172 -11.34 -1.02 -21.89
C LYS A 172 -10.72 -2.27 -22.53
N THR A 173 -10.42 -2.22 -23.83
CA THR A 173 -9.75 -3.33 -24.53
C THR A 173 -8.36 -3.60 -23.95
N SER A 174 -7.59 -2.55 -23.67
CA SER A 174 -6.28 -2.66 -23.00
C SER A 174 -6.39 -3.36 -21.65
N PHE A 175 -7.40 -2.99 -20.86
CA PHE A 175 -7.61 -3.53 -19.53
C PHE A 175 -7.92 -5.03 -19.60
N GLU A 176 -8.85 -5.45 -20.47
CA GLU A 176 -9.19 -6.86 -20.69
C GLU A 176 -7.96 -7.68 -21.11
N ILE A 177 -7.10 -7.13 -21.97
CA ILE A 177 -5.87 -7.78 -22.43
C ILE A 177 -4.86 -7.95 -21.28
N ILE A 178 -4.71 -6.93 -20.43
CA ILE A 178 -3.85 -7.01 -19.24
C ILE A 178 -4.43 -7.99 -18.23
N GLU A 179 -5.74 -7.99 -18.04
CA GLU A 179 -6.46 -8.90 -17.15
C GLU A 179 -6.16 -10.37 -17.49
N ASP A 180 -6.12 -10.71 -18.78
CA ASP A 180 -5.79 -12.07 -19.24
C ASP A 180 -4.38 -12.55 -18.86
N ILE A 181 -3.43 -11.64 -18.61
CA ILE A 181 -2.04 -11.97 -18.22
C ILE A 181 -1.76 -11.77 -16.72
N LEU A 182 -2.71 -11.25 -15.94
CA LEU A 182 -2.55 -11.10 -14.49
C LEU A 182 -2.44 -12.43 -13.73
N PRO A 183 -3.18 -13.51 -14.06
CA PRO A 183 -3.12 -14.77 -13.31
C PRO A 183 -1.69 -15.34 -13.11
N PRO A 184 -0.84 -15.48 -14.15
CA PRO A 184 0.53 -15.94 -13.95
C PRO A 184 1.37 -14.98 -13.09
N ILE A 185 1.13 -13.67 -13.16
CA ILE A 185 1.82 -12.68 -12.33
C ILE A 185 1.43 -12.86 -10.86
N TYR A 186 0.15 -13.08 -10.56
CA TYR A 186 -0.32 -13.36 -9.20
C TYR A 186 0.25 -14.66 -8.64
N ILE A 187 0.37 -15.71 -9.46
CA ILE A 187 0.99 -16.98 -9.04
C ILE A 187 2.46 -16.74 -8.64
N ILE A 188 3.23 -16.03 -9.47
CA ILE A 188 4.63 -15.71 -9.16
C ILE A 188 4.71 -14.86 -7.88
N PHE A 189 3.85 -13.84 -7.74
CA PHE A 189 3.78 -13.00 -6.55
C PHE A 189 3.52 -13.83 -5.28
N PHE A 190 2.52 -14.70 -5.28
CA PHE A 190 2.20 -15.53 -4.11
C PHE A 190 3.25 -16.61 -3.83
N ILE A 191 3.93 -17.15 -4.84
CA ILE A 191 5.09 -18.03 -4.64
C ILE A 191 6.21 -17.26 -3.93
N VAL A 192 6.56 -16.06 -4.41
CA VAL A 192 7.61 -15.24 -3.81
C VAL A 192 7.22 -14.80 -2.39
N ALA A 193 5.97 -14.38 -2.17
CA ALA A 193 5.44 -14.06 -0.84
C ALA A 193 5.51 -15.28 0.10
N GLY A 194 5.16 -16.46 -0.40
CA GLY A 194 5.27 -17.74 0.32
C GLY A 194 6.72 -18.12 0.63
N MET A 195 7.68 -17.82 -0.26
CA MET A 195 9.11 -18.04 -0.01
C MET A 195 9.69 -17.06 1.02
N GLN A 196 9.11 -15.86 1.13
CA GLN A 196 9.46 -14.90 2.18
C GLN A 196 8.86 -15.27 3.55
N LEU A 197 7.97 -16.27 3.61
CA LEU A 197 7.40 -16.76 4.86
C LEU A 197 8.52 -17.37 5.72
N ARG A 198 8.87 -16.64 6.76
CA ARG A 198 9.88 -17.04 7.76
C ARG A 198 9.20 -17.25 9.11
N PRO A 199 8.78 -18.49 9.44
CA PRO A 199 8.08 -18.78 10.68
C PRO A 199 8.92 -18.44 11.92
N ASP A 200 10.25 -18.50 11.78
CA ASP A 200 11.21 -18.06 12.77
C ASP A 200 11.01 -16.58 13.14
N LEU A 201 10.75 -15.70 12.17
CA LEU A 201 10.48 -14.29 12.44
C LEU A 201 9.14 -14.07 13.17
N LEU A 202 8.15 -14.95 12.97
CA LEU A 202 6.88 -14.93 13.71
C LEU A 202 7.07 -15.30 15.19
N ILE A 203 8.04 -16.16 15.49
CA ILE A 203 8.42 -16.49 16.87
C ILE A 203 9.20 -15.32 17.50
N VAL A 204 10.11 -14.71 16.73
CA VAL A 204 11.00 -13.63 17.19
C VAL A 204 10.25 -12.31 17.46
N MET A 205 9.19 -12.00 16.71
CA MET A 205 8.41 -10.77 16.92
C MET A 205 7.72 -10.69 18.29
N GLY A 206 7.59 -11.83 18.99
CA GLY A 206 7.11 -11.90 20.37
C GLY A 206 5.77 -11.18 20.59
N ALA A 207 5.63 -10.57 21.78
CA ALA A 207 4.42 -9.82 22.13
C ALA A 207 4.20 -8.58 21.25
N ILE A 208 5.28 -7.98 20.71
CA ILE A 208 5.21 -6.74 19.91
C ILE A 208 4.54 -7.01 18.55
N GLY A 209 4.86 -8.14 17.91
CA GLY A 209 4.21 -8.53 16.66
C GLY A 209 2.70 -8.78 16.81
N ILE A 210 2.31 -9.46 17.90
CA ILE A 210 0.90 -9.76 18.18
C ILE A 210 0.11 -8.48 18.43
N ILE A 211 0.62 -7.59 19.29
CA ILE A 211 -0.07 -6.32 19.58
C ILE A 211 -0.14 -5.45 18.32
N TYR A 212 0.91 -5.43 17.50
CA TYR A 212 0.90 -4.73 16.22
C TYR A 212 -0.21 -5.24 15.30
N ILE A 213 -0.35 -6.57 15.13
CA ILE A 213 -1.38 -7.16 14.26
C ILE A 213 -2.78 -6.77 14.75
N ILE A 214 -3.06 -6.92 16.04
CA ILE A 214 -4.37 -6.63 16.63
C ILE A 214 -4.71 -5.15 16.51
N CYS A 215 -3.79 -4.28 16.91
CA CYS A 215 -3.97 -2.83 16.86
C CYS A 215 -4.11 -2.33 15.42
N ARG A 216 -3.30 -2.84 14.48
CA ARG A 216 -3.41 -2.48 13.06
C ARG A 216 -4.74 -2.92 12.49
N MET A 217 -5.15 -4.18 12.69
CA MET A 217 -6.39 -4.72 12.16
C MET A 217 -7.61 -3.95 12.69
N THR A 218 -7.69 -3.78 14.01
CA THR A 218 -8.79 -3.03 14.64
C THR A 218 -8.77 -1.54 14.27
N GLY A 219 -7.59 -0.94 14.15
CA GLY A 219 -7.42 0.46 13.78
C GLY A 219 -7.83 0.74 12.35
N LYS A 220 -7.42 -0.11 11.39
CA LYS A 220 -7.85 0.00 9.99
C LYS A 220 -9.35 -0.23 9.84
N MET A 221 -9.87 -1.30 10.43
CA MET A 221 -11.30 -1.64 10.33
C MET A 221 -12.18 -0.58 10.99
N GLY A 222 -11.86 -0.20 12.22
CA GLY A 222 -12.60 0.83 12.96
C GLY A 222 -12.47 2.22 12.31
N GLY A 223 -11.27 2.58 11.86
CA GLY A 223 -11.01 3.83 11.15
C GLY A 223 -11.75 3.91 9.81
N ALA A 224 -11.79 2.83 9.03
CA ALA A 224 -12.56 2.75 7.80
C ALA A 224 -14.08 2.80 8.06
N TYR A 225 -14.55 2.14 9.12
CA TYR A 225 -15.96 2.18 9.54
C TYR A 225 -16.39 3.60 9.92
N ILE A 226 -15.65 4.27 10.80
CA ILE A 226 -15.94 5.66 11.18
C ILE A 226 -15.82 6.59 9.97
N GLY A 227 -14.76 6.44 9.18
CA GLY A 227 -14.52 7.27 7.99
C GLY A 227 -15.59 7.10 6.90
N SER A 228 -16.19 5.91 6.79
CA SER A 228 -17.28 5.63 5.86
C SER A 228 -18.63 6.16 6.35
N ILE A 229 -18.90 6.13 7.66
CA ILE A 229 -20.07 6.80 8.26
C ILE A 229 -20.01 8.31 8.03
N VAL A 230 -18.88 8.94 8.38
CA VAL A 230 -18.70 10.39 8.21
C VAL A 230 -18.76 10.78 6.74
N GLY A 231 -18.21 9.93 5.86
CA GLY A 231 -18.31 10.09 4.41
C GLY A 231 -19.68 9.76 3.82
N ARG A 232 -20.66 9.34 4.63
CA ARG A 232 -22.00 8.90 4.20
C ARG A 232 -21.97 7.85 3.08
N ALA A 233 -21.01 6.95 3.14
CA ALA A 233 -20.88 5.85 2.17
C ALA A 233 -22.05 4.86 2.31
N GLU A 234 -22.28 4.05 1.29
CA GLU A 234 -23.34 3.03 1.31
C GLU A 234 -23.16 2.02 2.48
N PRO A 235 -24.25 1.46 3.03
CA PRO A 235 -24.19 0.54 4.16
C PRO A 235 -23.28 -0.68 3.92
N VAL A 236 -23.22 -1.16 2.67
CA VAL A 236 -22.34 -2.27 2.27
C VAL A 236 -20.88 -1.89 2.44
N ILE A 237 -20.50 -0.67 2.02
CA ILE A 237 -19.14 -0.14 2.17
C ILE A 237 -18.81 0.02 3.65
N GLN A 238 -19.71 0.63 4.43
CA GLN A 238 -19.48 0.81 5.87
C GLN A 238 -19.21 -0.52 6.57
N LYS A 239 -20.01 -1.55 6.28
CA LYS A 239 -19.95 -2.84 6.97
C LYS A 239 -18.76 -3.70 6.56
N TYR A 240 -18.36 -3.66 5.28
CA TYR A 240 -17.45 -4.66 4.72
C TYR A 240 -16.09 -4.13 4.27
N LEU A 241 -15.94 -2.83 4.04
CA LEU A 241 -14.67 -2.27 3.53
C LEU A 241 -13.48 -2.53 4.46
N GLY A 242 -13.70 -2.55 5.78
CA GLY A 242 -12.64 -2.83 6.74
C GLY A 242 -11.90 -4.16 6.50
N PHE A 243 -12.59 -5.16 5.97
CA PHE A 243 -12.01 -6.48 5.69
C PHE A 243 -11.18 -6.52 4.40
N THR A 244 -11.39 -5.58 3.48
CA THR A 244 -10.76 -5.61 2.15
C THR A 244 -9.42 -4.89 2.09
N ILE A 245 -9.10 -4.11 3.13
CA ILE A 245 -7.95 -3.20 3.23
C ILE A 245 -6.85 -3.70 4.19
N LEU A 246 -6.91 -4.97 4.58
CA LEU A 246 -6.02 -5.55 5.59
C LEU A 246 -4.65 -5.97 5.04
N SER A 247 -4.54 -6.27 3.75
CA SER A 247 -3.29 -6.70 3.09
C SER A 247 -2.16 -5.71 3.35
N GLN A 248 -0.93 -6.20 3.51
CA GLN A 248 0.26 -5.39 3.79
C GLN A 248 1.49 -6.08 3.18
N ALA A 249 2.30 -5.37 2.39
CA ALA A 249 3.49 -5.92 1.75
C ALA A 249 4.51 -4.83 1.39
N GLY A 250 4.75 -4.62 0.09
CA GLY A 250 5.92 -3.92 -0.45
C GLY A 250 6.14 -2.52 0.10
N VAL A 251 5.11 -1.68 0.16
CA VAL A 251 5.22 -0.30 0.65
C VAL A 251 5.67 -0.28 2.11
N ALA A 252 5.03 -1.09 2.96
CA ALA A 252 5.38 -1.19 4.37
C ALA A 252 6.84 -1.66 4.56
N ILE A 253 7.27 -2.67 3.79
CA ILE A 253 8.65 -3.17 3.83
C ILE A 253 9.64 -2.10 3.35
N GLY A 254 9.31 -1.39 2.27
CA GLY A 254 10.11 -0.28 1.75
C GLY A 254 10.30 0.82 2.78
N LEU A 255 9.22 1.26 3.43
CA LEU A 255 9.27 2.23 4.53
C LEU A 255 10.10 1.71 5.71
N ALA A 256 10.00 0.42 6.05
CA ALA A 256 10.83 -0.19 7.11
C ALA A 256 12.33 -0.20 6.74
N CYS A 257 12.68 -0.44 5.47
CA CYS A 257 14.04 -0.31 4.97
C CYS A 257 14.54 1.14 5.04
N MET A 258 13.67 2.12 4.74
CA MET A 258 14.00 3.54 4.91
C MET A 258 14.30 3.89 6.36
N VAL A 259 13.50 3.38 7.32
CA VAL A 259 13.82 3.52 8.77
C VAL A 259 15.22 2.99 9.05
N ALA A 260 15.56 1.81 8.53
CA ALA A 260 16.88 1.23 8.77
C ALA A 260 18.02 2.04 8.14
N GLY A 261 17.82 2.59 6.95
CA GLY A 261 18.79 3.46 6.27
C GLY A 261 19.01 4.76 7.03
N GLU A 262 17.94 5.52 7.27
CA GLU A 262 18.00 6.85 7.89
C GLU A 262 18.44 6.77 9.36
N LEU A 263 17.93 5.79 10.12
CA LEU A 263 18.28 5.66 11.53
C LEU A 263 19.70 5.10 11.76
N SER A 264 20.34 4.47 10.76
CA SER A 264 21.70 3.94 10.91
C SER A 264 22.74 5.00 11.32
N ALA A 265 22.49 6.27 10.95
CA ALA A 265 23.34 7.41 11.33
C ALA A 265 23.38 7.68 12.84
N TYR A 266 22.42 7.15 13.61
CA TYR A 266 22.31 7.33 15.06
C TYR A 266 22.98 6.18 15.85
N GLY A 267 23.91 5.47 15.22
CA GLY A 267 24.72 4.42 15.84
C GLY A 267 23.95 3.12 16.11
N ASP A 268 24.46 2.31 17.05
CA ASP A 268 23.95 0.97 17.34
C ASP A 268 22.46 0.94 17.71
N VAL A 269 21.96 2.00 18.35
CA VAL A 269 20.54 2.12 18.72
C VAL A 269 19.68 2.23 17.47
N GLY A 270 20.07 3.09 16.52
CA GLY A 270 19.36 3.26 15.26
C GLY A 270 19.37 2.01 14.38
N VAL A 271 20.51 1.31 14.30
CA VAL A 271 20.62 0.02 13.60
C VAL A 271 19.69 -1.04 14.19
N LYS A 272 19.58 -1.10 15.54
CA LYS A 272 18.64 -2.01 16.22
C LYS A 272 17.18 -1.65 15.94
N LEU A 273 16.84 -0.36 15.94
CA LEU A 273 15.48 0.10 15.62
C LEU A 273 15.10 -0.22 14.17
N GLY A 274 16.00 0.00 13.23
CA GLY A 274 15.82 -0.33 11.82
C GLY A 274 15.61 -1.82 11.58
N SER A 275 16.49 -2.66 12.14
CA SER A 275 16.38 -4.12 12.00
C SER A 275 15.11 -4.67 12.66
N MET A 276 14.68 -4.11 13.80
CA MET A 276 13.40 -4.42 14.43
C MET A 276 12.21 -4.03 13.52
N ALA A 277 12.24 -2.83 12.94
CA ALA A 277 11.18 -2.37 12.03
C ALA A 277 11.03 -3.30 10.83
N ILE A 278 12.14 -3.67 10.18
CA ILE A 278 12.14 -4.64 9.08
C ILE A 278 11.59 -5.99 9.55
N THR A 279 12.11 -6.52 10.66
CA THR A 279 11.72 -7.84 11.16
C THR A 279 10.23 -7.95 11.44
N ILE A 280 9.68 -6.99 12.21
CA ILE A 280 8.25 -6.99 12.56
C ILE A 280 7.40 -6.76 11.32
N THR A 281 7.78 -5.82 10.46
CA THR A 281 6.99 -5.49 9.27
C THR A 281 6.96 -6.63 8.27
N THR A 282 8.11 -7.24 7.96
CA THR A 282 8.18 -8.40 7.05
C THR A 282 7.33 -9.55 7.56
N ALA A 283 7.47 -9.88 8.84
CA ALA A 283 6.78 -11.05 9.37
C ALA A 283 5.28 -10.81 9.60
N THR A 284 4.84 -9.60 9.95
CA THR A 284 3.42 -9.26 10.01
C THR A 284 2.80 -9.12 8.61
N SER A 285 3.56 -8.67 7.62
CA SER A 285 3.13 -8.62 6.21
C SER A 285 2.75 -10.01 5.70
N VAL A 286 3.51 -11.05 6.06
CA VAL A 286 3.16 -12.44 5.74
C VAL A 286 1.78 -12.83 6.30
N VAL A 287 1.47 -12.45 7.55
CA VAL A 287 0.17 -12.72 8.17
C VAL A 287 -0.94 -11.98 7.40
N PHE A 288 -0.72 -10.72 7.05
CA PHE A 288 -1.69 -9.91 6.34
C PHE A 288 -1.87 -10.29 4.86
N GLU A 289 -0.85 -10.85 4.20
CA GLU A 289 -0.97 -11.43 2.85
C GLU A 289 -1.78 -12.73 2.83
N ILE A 290 -1.91 -13.42 3.97
CA ILE A 290 -2.83 -14.56 4.11
C ILE A 290 -4.25 -14.05 4.46
N ILE A 291 -4.36 -13.23 5.50
CA ILE A 291 -5.65 -12.77 6.02
C ILE A 291 -6.35 -11.80 5.06
N GLY A 292 -5.60 -10.96 4.35
CA GLY A 292 -6.11 -9.92 3.45
C GLY A 292 -6.97 -10.48 2.33
N PRO A 293 -6.44 -11.34 1.44
CA PRO A 293 -7.21 -12.01 0.40
C PRO A 293 -8.43 -12.78 0.94
N MET A 294 -8.29 -13.47 2.08
CA MET A 294 -9.43 -14.15 2.72
C MET A 294 -10.53 -13.17 3.16
N GLY A 295 -10.13 -12.04 3.74
CA GLY A 295 -11.03 -10.95 4.13
C GLY A 295 -11.75 -10.34 2.94
N VAL A 296 -11.05 -10.13 1.82
CA VAL A 296 -11.64 -9.65 0.56
C VAL A 296 -12.71 -10.60 0.05
N ARG A 297 -12.40 -11.90 -0.08
CA ARG A 297 -13.36 -12.92 -0.55
C ARG A 297 -14.60 -12.98 0.35
N TYR A 298 -14.41 -12.92 1.66
CA TYR A 298 -15.52 -12.88 2.62
C TYR A 298 -16.39 -11.63 2.43
N ALA A 299 -15.78 -10.45 2.35
CA ALA A 299 -16.46 -9.17 2.25
C ALA A 299 -17.29 -9.05 0.96
N VAL A 300 -16.68 -9.37 -0.17
CA VAL A 300 -17.31 -9.33 -1.50
C VAL A 300 -18.41 -10.40 -1.62
N GLY A 301 -18.16 -11.61 -1.12
CA GLY A 301 -19.18 -12.67 -1.08
C GLY A 301 -20.41 -12.28 -0.24
N ARG A 302 -20.20 -11.58 0.89
CA ARG A 302 -21.29 -11.06 1.73
C ARG A 302 -21.97 -9.82 1.16
N ALA A 303 -21.25 -9.03 0.38
CA ALA A 303 -21.80 -7.88 -0.35
C ALA A 303 -22.63 -8.29 -1.59
N GLY A 304 -22.54 -9.55 -2.02
CA GLY A 304 -23.21 -10.04 -3.24
C GLY A 304 -22.51 -9.56 -4.53
N GLU A 305 -21.24 -9.16 -4.43
CA GLU A 305 -20.46 -8.67 -5.57
C GLU A 305 -19.59 -9.75 -6.22
N CYS A 306 -19.53 -10.96 -5.66
CA CYS A 306 -18.75 -12.09 -6.17
C CYS A 306 -19.54 -12.82 -7.27
N GLY A 307 -18.96 -13.00 -8.47
CA GLY A 307 -19.63 -13.66 -9.60
C GLY A 307 -18.78 -13.83 -10.86
#